data_AF-A0A3P7KEV5-F1
#
_entry.id   AF-A0A3P7KEV5-F1
#
_cell.length_a   1.000
_cell.length_b   1.000
_cell.length_c   1.000
_cell.angle_alpha   90.00
_cell.angle_beta   90.00
_cell.angle_gamma   90.00
#
_symmetry.space_group_name_H-M   'P 1'
#
loop_
_entity.id
_entity.type
_entity.pdbx_description
1 polymer ?
#
loop_
_entity_poly.entity_id
_entity_poly.type
_entity_poly.pdbx_seq_one_letter_code
_entity_poly.pdbx_strand_id
1 'polypeptide(L)'
;MRRPCPLLFVLLLIFIHGNHIVRAFSCPEPVGPRPKYCRKECASDDDCKKHKRCMCDGECGLSCVNPASTCHSLAEIDNGIIRTAGELRFGSNAEYACNKGYVLIGSSQRRCQGNREWSGA
;
A
#
# COMPACT_ATOMS: atom_id res chain seq x y z
N MET A 1 -9.11 4.51 -34.33
CA MET A 1 -8.49 5.53 -33.46
C MET A 1 -7.63 4.81 -32.42
N ARG A 2 -6.38 5.29 -32.30
CA ARG A 2 -5.21 4.90 -31.48
C ARG A 2 -5.14 3.47 -30.91
N ARG A 3 -4.32 2.66 -31.59
CA ARG A 3 -3.91 1.28 -31.28
C ARG A 3 -2.66 1.27 -30.38
N PRO A 4 -2.43 0.24 -29.53
CA PRO A 4 -1.10 -0.02 -29.01
C PRO A 4 -0.17 -0.51 -30.13
N CYS A 5 1.08 -0.05 -30.08
CA CYS A 5 2.15 -0.40 -31.00
C CYS A 5 2.73 -1.78 -30.63
N PRO A 6 2.70 -2.79 -31.52
CA PRO A 6 3.41 -4.04 -31.31
C PRO A 6 4.81 -3.92 -31.90
N LEU A 7 5.84 -3.80 -31.05
CA LEU A 7 7.21 -4.02 -31.51
C LEU A 7 7.45 -5.52 -31.56
N LEU A 8 7.35 -6.05 -32.78
CA LEU A 8 7.88 -7.32 -33.29
C LEU A 8 7.48 -8.61 -32.57
N PHE A 9 6.58 -9.35 -33.23
CA PHE A 9 6.72 -10.77 -33.55
C PHE A 9 7.89 -11.52 -32.89
N VAL A 10 7.62 -12.29 -31.85
CA VAL A 10 8.15 -13.64 -31.74
C VAL A 10 7.02 -14.57 -31.29
N LEU A 11 6.29 -15.09 -32.28
CA LEU A 11 5.59 -16.36 -32.14
C LEU A 11 6.66 -17.45 -32.08
N LEU A 12 7.03 -17.88 -30.88
CA LEU A 12 7.61 -19.20 -30.69
C LEU A 12 6.86 -19.92 -29.58
N LEU A 13 6.23 -21.00 -30.02
CA LEU A 13 5.55 -22.03 -29.26
C LEU A 13 6.32 -22.39 -27.98
N ILE A 14 5.77 -22.06 -26.83
CA ILE A 14 6.05 -22.80 -25.60
C ILE A 14 4.70 -23.12 -24.97
N PHE A 15 4.07 -24.18 -25.48
CA PHE A 15 3.24 -25.01 -24.63
C PHE A 15 4.14 -25.63 -23.56
N ILE A 16 3.54 -25.96 -22.42
CA ILE A 16 4.04 -26.77 -21.30
C ILE A 16 4.42 -25.93 -20.04
N HIS A 17 3.46 -25.94 -19.11
CA HIS A 17 3.38 -25.37 -17.75
C HIS A 17 2.95 -23.90 -17.64
N GLY A 18 1.74 -23.70 -17.09
CA GLY A 18 1.15 -22.41 -16.77
C GLY A 18 2.07 -21.56 -15.90
N ASN A 19 2.88 -20.74 -16.55
CA ASN A 19 3.71 -19.73 -15.92
C ASN A 19 2.82 -18.52 -15.60
N HIS A 20 2.28 -18.55 -14.38
CA HIS A 20 2.04 -17.50 -13.40
C HIS A 20 2.45 -16.02 -13.71
N ILE A 21 2.22 -15.49 -14.90
CA ILE A 21 2.50 -14.06 -15.25
C ILE A 21 1.34 -13.14 -14.83
N VAL A 22 0.55 -13.58 -13.85
CA VAL A 22 -0.21 -12.69 -12.97
C VAL A 22 0.20 -13.04 -11.53
N ARG A 23 1.47 -12.82 -11.16
CA ARG A 23 1.81 -12.73 -9.73
C ARG A 23 1.16 -11.46 -9.21
N ALA A 24 -0.12 -11.56 -8.83
CA ALA A 24 -0.77 -10.58 -8.01
C ALA A 24 0.08 -10.37 -6.75
N PHE A 25 0.48 -9.12 -6.49
CA PHE A 25 0.24 -8.45 -5.21
C PHE A 25 0.40 -9.31 -3.92
N SER A 26 1.43 -10.13 -3.82
CA SER A 26 1.78 -10.80 -2.57
C SER A 26 2.23 -9.73 -1.57
N CYS A 27 1.66 -9.72 -0.37
CA CYS A 27 2.12 -8.81 0.69
C CYS A 27 3.62 -9.09 0.97
N PRO A 28 4.49 -8.07 1.00
CA PRO A 28 5.90 -8.29 1.28
C PRO A 28 6.07 -8.97 2.65
N GLU A 29 6.98 -9.92 2.75
CA GLU A 29 7.32 -10.51 4.04
C GLU A 29 7.98 -9.45 4.95
N PRO A 30 7.63 -9.41 6.25
CA PRO A 30 8.25 -8.46 7.17
C PRO A 30 9.77 -8.69 7.26
N VAL A 31 10.55 -7.64 6.98
CA VAL A 31 12.00 -7.68 7.15
C VAL A 31 12.33 -7.31 8.60
N GLY A 32 12.46 -8.34 9.45
CA GLY A 32 12.83 -8.18 10.86
C GLY A 32 11.66 -8.38 11.84
N PRO A 33 11.84 -8.00 13.12
CA PRO A 33 10.82 -8.21 14.14
C PRO A 33 9.57 -7.38 13.84
N ARG A 34 8.40 -8.02 13.92
CA ARG A 34 7.10 -7.38 13.73
C ARG A 34 6.89 -6.25 14.74
N PRO A 35 6.64 -4.99 14.32
CA PRO A 35 6.43 -3.88 15.24
C PRO A 35 5.26 -4.10 16.21
N LYS A 36 5.40 -3.63 17.46
CA LYS A 36 4.37 -3.84 18.51
C LYS A 36 3.04 -3.14 18.22
N TYR A 37 3.04 -2.08 17.42
CA TYR A 37 1.82 -1.36 17.05
C TYR A 37 0.99 -2.12 15.99
N CYS A 38 1.58 -3.13 15.34
CA CYS A 38 0.90 -3.91 14.32
C CYS A 38 -0.33 -4.63 14.89
N ARG A 39 -1.37 -4.74 14.07
CA ARG A 39 -2.55 -5.53 14.44
C ARG A 39 -2.20 -7.03 14.43
N LYS A 40 -3.12 -7.85 14.94
CA LYS A 40 -2.99 -9.31 14.96
C LYS A 40 -2.66 -9.84 13.55
N GLU A 41 -1.67 -10.70 13.43
CA GLU A 41 -1.33 -11.42 12.21
C GLU A 41 -2.45 -12.39 11.78
N CYS A 42 -2.54 -12.66 10.48
CA CYS A 42 -3.53 -13.54 9.87
C CYS A 42 -2.99 -14.15 8.57
N ALA A 43 -3.57 -15.28 8.18
CA ALA A 43 -3.41 -15.88 6.86
C ALA A 43 -4.68 -15.72 6.01
N SER A 44 -5.86 -15.71 6.64
CA SER A 44 -7.16 -15.52 5.98
C SER A 44 -8.13 -14.65 6.79
N ASP A 45 -9.24 -14.25 6.18
CA ASP A 45 -10.28 -13.45 6.85
C ASP A 45 -10.86 -14.16 8.09
N ASP A 46 -10.86 -15.50 8.13
CA ASP A 46 -11.39 -16.30 9.23
C ASP A 46 -10.55 -16.19 10.52
N ASP A 47 -9.26 -15.83 10.40
CA ASP A 47 -8.40 -15.56 11.56
C ASP A 47 -8.81 -14.28 12.30
N CYS A 48 -9.62 -13.44 11.67
CA CYS A 48 -9.99 -12.13 12.12
C CYS A 48 -11.36 -12.13 12.79
N LYS A 49 -11.41 -11.55 14.00
CA LYS A 49 -12.66 -11.38 14.75
C LYS A 49 -13.38 -10.09 14.35
N LYS A 50 -14.72 -10.10 14.45
CA LYS A 50 -15.61 -8.97 14.11
C LYS A 50 -15.53 -8.62 12.61
N HIS A 51 -15.83 -7.39 12.24
CA HIS A 51 -15.80 -6.90 10.85
C HIS A 51 -14.38 -6.58 10.33
N LYS A 52 -13.40 -7.41 10.69
CA LYS A 52 -12.01 -7.26 10.24
C LYS A 52 -11.72 -8.26 9.12
N ARG A 53 -10.79 -7.90 8.25
CA ARG A 53 -10.30 -8.74 7.16
C ARG A 53 -8.78 -8.86 7.22
N CYS A 54 -8.25 -9.94 6.66
CA CYS A 54 -6.83 -10.15 6.52
C CYS A 54 -6.32 -9.36 5.33
N MET A 55 -5.64 -8.25 5.62
CA MET A 55 -5.20 -7.30 4.60
C MET A 55 -3.73 -6.94 4.80
N CYS A 56 -3.06 -6.57 3.71
CA CYS A 56 -1.65 -6.16 3.74
C CYS A 56 -1.50 -4.78 4.39
N ASP A 57 -0.81 -4.73 5.53
CA ASP A 57 -0.64 -3.56 6.39
C ASP A 57 0.81 -3.00 6.34
N GLY A 58 1.40 -3.00 5.13
CA GLY A 58 2.76 -2.50 4.91
C GLY A 58 3.81 -3.36 5.63
N GLU A 59 4.64 -2.72 6.45
CA GLU A 59 5.70 -3.40 7.25
C GLU A 59 5.14 -4.39 8.28
N CYS A 60 3.86 -4.26 8.65
CA CYS A 60 3.17 -5.22 9.50
C CYS A 60 2.81 -6.51 8.76
N GLY A 61 3.04 -6.60 7.44
CA GLY A 61 2.63 -7.76 6.64
C GLY A 61 1.11 -7.96 6.69
N LEU A 62 0.67 -9.22 6.60
CA LEU A 62 -0.74 -9.56 6.74
C LEU A 62 -1.22 -9.31 8.17
N SER A 63 -2.32 -8.58 8.28
CA SER A 63 -2.89 -8.15 9.55
C SER A 63 -4.42 -8.11 9.51
N CYS A 64 -5.05 -8.37 10.66
CA CYS A 64 -6.49 -8.20 10.84
C CYS A 64 -6.85 -6.72 10.98
N VAL A 65 -7.25 -6.12 9.86
CA VAL A 65 -7.56 -4.68 9.74
C VAL A 65 -9.05 -4.47 9.56
N ASN A 66 -9.58 -3.36 10.07
CA ASN A 66 -10.92 -2.89 9.70
C ASN A 66 -10.80 -2.08 8.40
N PRO A 67 -11.33 -2.54 7.25
CA PRO A 67 -11.22 -1.81 5.99
C PRO A 67 -11.85 -0.42 6.02
N ALA A 68 -12.83 -0.21 6.91
CA ALA A 68 -13.50 1.06 7.07
C ALA A 68 -12.78 2.02 8.03
N SER A 69 -11.68 1.61 8.67
CA SER A 69 -10.95 2.48 9.59
C SER A 69 -10.31 3.65 8.85
N THR A 70 -10.38 4.84 9.44
CA THR A 70 -9.74 6.05 8.93
C THR A 70 -8.55 6.44 9.80
N CYS A 71 -7.53 7.01 9.19
CA CYS A 71 -6.44 7.70 9.86
C CYS A 71 -6.85 9.14 10.20
N HIS A 72 -6.08 9.76 11.08
CA HIS A 72 -6.26 11.17 11.41
C HIS A 72 -5.97 12.07 10.21
N SER A 73 -6.54 13.28 10.21
CA SER A 73 -6.21 14.32 9.24
C SER A 73 -4.72 14.68 9.34
N LEU A 74 -4.07 14.85 8.21
CA LEU A 74 -2.68 15.26 8.15
C LEU A 74 -2.59 16.77 8.40
N ALA A 75 -1.64 17.16 9.26
CA ALA A 75 -1.32 18.57 9.45
C ALA A 75 -0.71 19.12 8.16
N GLU A 76 -1.02 20.37 7.84
CA GLU A 76 -0.39 21.08 6.73
C GLU A 76 1.13 21.16 6.94
N ILE A 77 1.87 21.21 5.84
CA ILE A 77 3.33 21.38 5.87
C ILE A 77 3.70 22.77 5.36
N ASP A 78 4.66 23.39 6.02
CA ASP A 78 5.20 24.66 5.56
C ASP A 78 5.88 24.50 4.20
N ASN A 79 5.65 25.47 3.31
CA ASN A 79 6.25 25.51 1.98
C ASN A 79 6.06 24.23 1.15
N GLY A 80 4.93 23.57 1.32
CA GLY A 80 4.57 22.39 0.54
C GLY A 80 3.08 22.14 0.51
N ILE A 81 2.72 21.00 -0.07
CA ILE A 81 1.35 20.54 -0.22
C ILE A 81 1.28 19.05 0.08
N ILE A 82 0.11 18.63 0.58
CA ILE A 82 -0.25 17.22 0.76
C ILE A 82 -1.36 16.89 -0.22
N ARG A 83 -1.19 15.81 -0.98
CA ARG A 83 -2.19 15.29 -1.90
C ARG A 83 -2.68 13.94 -1.42
N THR A 84 -4.00 13.79 -1.31
CA THR A 84 -4.66 12.52 -1.04
C THR A 84 -5.66 12.24 -2.16
N ALA A 85 -5.85 10.97 -2.51
CA ALA A 85 -6.76 10.55 -3.58
C ALA A 85 -8.24 10.52 -3.16
N GLY A 86 -8.58 11.01 -1.96
CA GLY A 86 -9.93 10.96 -1.40
C GLY A 86 -9.93 10.77 0.12
N GLU A 87 -10.81 9.90 0.60
CA GLU A 87 -10.98 9.62 2.04
C GLU A 87 -9.70 9.05 2.67
N LEU A 88 -9.48 9.37 3.95
CA LEU A 88 -8.30 8.97 4.71
C LEU A 88 -8.46 7.56 5.30
N ARG A 89 -9.01 6.62 4.52
CA ARG A 89 -9.23 5.23 4.94
C ARG A 89 -7.95 4.41 4.92
N PHE A 90 -7.99 3.25 5.57
CA PHE A 90 -6.94 2.24 5.50
C PHE A 90 -6.51 2.00 4.05
N GLY A 91 -5.20 2.01 3.83
CA GLY A 91 -4.60 1.83 2.52
C GLY A 91 -4.64 3.05 1.60
N SER A 92 -5.24 4.18 2.03
CA SER A 92 -5.07 5.45 1.33
C SER A 92 -3.62 5.92 1.42
N ASN A 93 -3.17 6.59 0.36
CA ASN A 93 -1.85 7.20 0.28
C ASN A 93 -1.97 8.72 0.39
N ALA A 94 -1.01 9.31 1.09
CA ALA A 94 -0.76 10.74 1.13
C ALA A 94 0.61 11.03 0.51
N GLU A 95 0.63 11.92 -0.47
CA GLU A 95 1.82 12.36 -1.19
C GLU A 95 2.21 13.77 -0.76
N TYR A 96 3.47 13.95 -0.44
CA TYR A 96 4.05 15.21 0.01
C TYR A 96 4.89 15.80 -1.11
N ALA A 97 4.68 17.08 -1.39
CA ALA A 97 5.48 17.82 -2.37
C ALA A 97 5.86 19.19 -1.80
N CYS A 98 7.06 19.64 -2.11
CA CYS A 98 7.54 20.96 -1.72
C CYS A 98 7.28 22.00 -2.81
N ASN A 99 7.08 23.25 -2.39
CA ASN A 99 7.04 24.39 -3.28
C ASN A 99 8.41 24.60 -3.95
N LYS A 100 8.43 25.35 -5.06
CA LYS A 100 9.67 25.66 -5.79
C LYS A 100 10.70 26.29 -4.86
N GLY A 101 11.93 25.77 -4.87
CA GLY A 101 13.04 26.23 -4.04
C GLY A 101 13.22 25.48 -2.72
N TYR A 102 12.33 24.54 -2.40
CA TYR A 102 12.39 23.71 -1.20
C TYR A 102 12.62 22.24 -1.54
N VAL A 103 13.22 21.50 -0.61
CA VAL A 103 13.53 20.07 -0.75
C VAL A 103 12.86 19.31 0.38
N LEU A 104 12.19 18.21 0.04
CA LEU A 104 11.57 17.34 1.04
C LEU A 104 12.64 16.52 1.76
N ILE A 105 12.58 16.50 3.09
CA ILE A 105 13.41 15.63 3.93
C ILE A 105 12.50 14.54 4.50
N GLY A 106 12.85 13.28 4.24
CA GLY A 106 12.06 12.11 4.65
C GLY A 106 11.26 11.50 3.49
N SER A 107 10.21 10.74 3.83
CA SER A 107 9.40 10.04 2.83
C SER A 107 8.47 11.00 2.08
N SER A 108 8.44 10.91 0.75
CA SER A 108 7.46 11.62 -0.10
C SER A 108 6.06 11.04 -0.03
N GLN A 109 5.89 9.86 0.58
CA GLN A 109 4.62 9.17 0.64
C GLN A 109 4.39 8.54 2.01
N ARG A 110 3.17 8.64 2.51
CA ARG A 110 2.70 7.90 3.69
C ARG A 110 1.44 7.13 3.37
N ARG A 111 1.26 5.98 4.01
CA ARG A 111 0.10 5.11 3.85
C ARG A 111 -0.66 4.98 5.16
N CYS A 112 -1.99 5.04 5.11
CA CYS A 112 -2.81 4.82 6.30
C CYS A 112 -2.80 3.33 6.69
N GLN A 113 -2.28 3.01 7.88
CA GLN A 113 -2.08 1.66 8.39
C GLN A 113 -3.27 1.18 9.24
N GLY A 114 -3.30 -0.13 9.53
CA GLY A 114 -4.37 -0.77 10.30
C GLY A 114 -4.40 -0.38 11.79
N ASN A 115 -3.35 0.26 12.28
CA ASN A 115 -3.32 0.91 13.59
C ASN A 115 -4.09 2.24 13.61
N ARG A 116 -4.47 2.79 12.44
CA ARG A 116 -5.07 4.13 12.22
C ARG A 116 -4.05 5.28 12.25
N GLU A 117 -2.78 4.96 12.10
CA GLU A 117 -1.69 5.91 11.94
C GLU A 117 -1.17 5.91 10.50
N TRP A 118 -0.54 7.00 10.12
CA TRP A 118 0.19 7.08 8.85
C TRP A 118 1.57 6.45 8.99
N SER A 119 1.99 5.62 8.04
CA SER A 119 3.32 4.98 8.04
C SER A 119 4.44 5.99 8.30
N GLY A 120 5.42 5.64 9.14
CA GLY A 120 6.50 6.53 9.55
C GLY A 120 6.10 7.62 10.57
N ALA A 121 5.01 7.39 11.31
CA ALA A 121 4.63 8.19 12.49
C ALA A 121 5.53 7.84 13.69
#